data_AF-A0A1L8TPG9-F1
#
_entry.id   AF-A0A1L8TPG9-F1
#
_cell.length_a   1.000
_cell.length_b   1.000
_cell.length_c   1.000
_cell.angle_alpha   90.00
_cell.angle_beta   90.00
_cell.angle_gamma   90.00
#
_symmetry.space_group_name_H-M   'P 1'
#
loop_
_entity.id
_entity.type
_entity.pdbx_description
1 polymer ?
#
loop_
_entity_poly.entity_id
_entity_poly.type
_entity_poly.pdbx_seq_one_letter_code
_entity_poly.pdbx_strand_id
1 'polypeptide(L)'
;MGSSIAPKILLAIIIICLIIFFFWRWSNKKKQQKAERTEAITVPEKTNDIVAIIEASIQTMQSYKNNLNKYGYVYFQETTPFVVQQLKAEADSLLVAERENQKILIQLQNNYKKLENFYQSEATDPKKTELEVLNHVNKTMITWRNLLKENR
;
A
#
# COMPACT_ATOMS: atom_id res chain seq x y z
N MET A 1 21.82 17.66 -54.47
CA MET A 1 20.71 16.70 -54.67
C MET A 1 19.76 16.85 -53.49
N GLY A 2 18.73 17.70 -53.63
CA GLY A 2 17.72 17.90 -52.58
C GLY A 2 16.59 16.89 -52.77
N SER A 3 16.54 15.87 -51.94
CA SER A 3 15.41 14.93 -51.92
C SER A 3 14.21 15.64 -51.30
N SER A 4 13.32 16.17 -52.15
CA SER A 4 12.02 16.69 -51.72
C SER A 4 11.21 15.55 -51.11
N ILE A 5 11.17 15.50 -49.78
CA ILE A 5 10.33 14.56 -49.04
C ILE A 5 8.89 14.81 -49.48
N ALA A 6 8.27 13.81 -50.11
CA ALA A 6 6.89 13.93 -50.55
C ALA A 6 6.00 14.24 -49.33
N PRO A 7 5.08 15.21 -49.40
CA PRO A 7 4.30 15.68 -48.24
C PRO A 7 3.51 14.56 -47.54
N LYS A 8 3.19 13.48 -48.27
CA LYS A 8 2.58 12.26 -47.73
C LYS A 8 3.49 11.48 -46.77
N ILE A 9 4.79 11.43 -47.06
CA ILE A 9 5.81 10.77 -46.21
C ILE A 9 6.01 11.57 -44.93
N LEU A 10 6.04 12.90 -45.02
CA LEU A 10 6.12 13.79 -43.86
C LEU A 10 4.91 13.61 -42.92
N LEU A 11 3.70 13.55 -43.48
CA LEU A 11 2.46 13.28 -42.72
C LEU A 11 2.48 11.92 -42.02
N ALA A 12 2.94 10.86 -42.70
CA ALA A 12 3.04 9.53 -42.10
C ALA A 12 4.02 9.50 -40.91
N ILE A 13 5.16 10.19 -41.02
CA ILE A 13 6.15 10.31 -39.93
C ILE A 13 5.53 11.05 -38.74
N ILE A 14 4.82 12.16 -38.97
CA ILE A 14 4.16 12.92 -37.90
C ILE A 14 3.13 12.06 -37.16
N ILE A 15 2.31 11.29 -37.89
CA ILE A 15 1.31 10.40 -37.29
C ILE A 15 1.97 9.30 -36.44
N ILE A 16 3.04 8.68 -36.95
CA ILE A 16 3.81 7.67 -36.19
C ILE A 16 4.40 8.28 -34.92
N CYS A 17 4.99 9.47 -35.00
CA CYS A 17 5.52 10.19 -33.83
C CYS A 17 4.43 10.50 -32.81
N LEU A 18 3.22 10.89 -33.24
CA LEU A 18 2.10 11.12 -32.34
C LEU A 18 1.64 9.84 -31.66
N ILE A 19 1.55 8.72 -32.38
CA ILE A 19 1.18 7.42 -31.80
C ILE A 19 2.21 7.01 -30.73
N ILE A 20 3.50 7.08 -31.04
CA ILE A 20 4.58 6.75 -30.09
C ILE A 20 4.51 7.67 -28.87
N PHE A 21 4.29 8.98 -29.07
CA PHE A 21 4.15 9.94 -27.99
C PHE A 21 2.96 9.64 -27.07
N PHE A 22 1.80 9.28 -27.64
CA PHE A 22 0.63 8.89 -26.86
C PHE A 22 0.86 7.60 -26.07
N PHE A 23 1.48 6.58 -26.67
CA PHE A 23 1.84 5.35 -25.97
C PHE A 23 2.85 5.60 -24.85
N TRP A 24 3.88 6.42 -25.10
CA TRP A 24 4.89 6.77 -24.10
C TRP A 24 4.28 7.57 -22.94
N ARG A 25 3.43 8.57 -23.24
CA ARG A 25 2.73 9.36 -22.22
C ARG A 25 1.76 8.52 -21.40
N TRP A 26 1.07 7.56 -22.02
CA TRP A 26 0.16 6.67 -21.30
C TRP A 26 0.92 5.67 -20.42
N SER A 27 2.03 5.12 -20.90
CA SER A 27 2.92 4.25 -20.13
C SER A 27 3.53 4.97 -18.92
N ASN A 28 4.01 6.20 -19.08
CA ASN A 28 4.57 6.99 -17.98
C ASN A 28 3.53 7.33 -16.91
N LYS A 29 2.28 7.65 -17.30
CA LYS A 29 1.19 7.86 -16.34
C LYS A 29 0.91 6.61 -15.49
N LYS A 30 0.91 5.42 -16.09
CA LYS A 30 0.72 4.16 -15.36
C LYS A 30 1.88 3.88 -14.40
N LYS A 31 3.11 4.19 -14.79
CA LYS A 31 4.31 4.05 -13.92
C LYS A 31 4.27 5.01 -12.74
N GLN A 32 3.91 6.28 -12.96
CA GLN A 32 3.75 7.27 -11.89
C GLN A 32 2.64 6.85 -10.91
N GLN A 33 1.50 6.40 -11.43
CA GLN A 33 0.40 5.92 -10.60
C GLN A 33 0.78 4.68 -9.78
N LYS A 34 1.62 3.79 -10.32
CA LYS A 34 2.15 2.63 -9.57
C LYS A 34 3.11 3.07 -8.46
N ALA A 35 4.00 4.01 -8.74
CA ALA A 35 4.92 4.57 -7.76
C ALA A 35 4.18 5.30 -6.62
N GLU A 36 3.13 6.07 -6.93
CA GLU A 36 2.27 6.70 -5.92
C GLU A 36 1.53 5.68 -5.03
N ARG A 37 1.28 4.47 -5.55
CA ARG A 37 0.61 3.41 -4.81
C ARG A 37 1.55 2.59 -3.93
N THR A 38 2.87 2.63 -4.18
CA THR A 38 3.86 1.88 -3.41
C THR A 38 4.73 2.83 -2.61
N GLU A 39 4.36 3.04 -1.33
CA GLU A 39 5.19 3.79 -0.39
C GLU A 39 6.47 2.98 -0.09
N ALA A 40 7.60 3.68 0.02
CA ALA A 40 8.86 3.04 0.41
C ALA A 40 8.76 2.57 1.87
N ILE A 41 9.23 1.35 2.14
CA ILE A 41 9.21 0.77 3.49
C ILE A 41 10.12 1.62 4.37
N THR A 42 9.55 2.21 5.41
CA THR A 42 10.30 2.93 6.44
C THR A 42 10.60 1.95 7.56
N VAL A 43 11.86 1.52 7.68
CA VAL A 43 12.30 0.65 8.79
C VAL A 43 12.41 1.53 10.03
N PRO A 44 11.53 1.36 11.04
CA PRO A 44 11.59 2.18 12.25
C PRO A 44 12.78 1.76 13.12
N GLU A 45 13.34 2.72 13.85
CA GLU A 45 14.37 2.44 14.86
C GLU A 45 13.79 1.57 15.99
N LYS A 46 14.62 0.69 16.56
CA LYS A 46 14.20 -0.17 17.66
C LYS A 46 13.89 0.65 18.90
N THR A 47 12.72 0.43 19.49
CA THR A 47 12.24 1.21 20.64
C THR A 47 11.42 0.35 21.61
N ASN A 48 11.37 0.77 22.87
CA ASN A 48 10.42 0.26 23.87
C ASN A 48 9.14 1.11 23.96
N ASP A 49 9.06 2.21 23.19
CA ASP A 49 7.89 3.08 23.13
C ASP A 49 6.75 2.42 22.35
N ILE A 50 5.89 1.74 23.09
CA ILE A 50 4.69 1.07 22.57
C ILE A 50 3.75 2.07 21.89
N VAL A 51 3.61 3.27 22.46
CA VAL A 51 2.68 4.29 21.95
C VAL A 51 3.12 4.73 20.57
N ALA A 52 4.41 5.02 20.39
CA ALA A 52 4.97 5.40 19.09
C ALA A 52 4.74 4.32 18.01
N ILE A 53 4.95 3.04 18.35
CA ILE A 53 4.75 1.94 17.40
C ILE A 53 3.28 1.77 17.01
N ILE A 54 2.37 1.84 17.99
CA ILE A 54 0.94 1.74 17.71
C ILE A 54 0.47 2.95 16.88
N GLU A 55 0.95 4.16 17.16
CA GLU A 55 0.61 5.36 16.38
C GLU A 55 1.10 5.23 14.93
N ALA A 56 2.34 4.79 14.71
CA ALA A 56 2.87 4.52 13.37
C ALA A 56 2.03 3.46 12.64
N SER A 57 1.71 2.35 13.32
CA SER A 57 0.89 1.28 12.74
C SER A 57 -0.53 1.75 12.39
N ILE A 58 -1.12 2.63 13.21
CA ILE A 58 -2.42 3.26 12.89
C ILE A 58 -2.30 4.15 11.65
N GLN A 59 -1.23 4.93 11.50
CA GLN A 59 -1.02 5.77 10.33
C GLN A 59 -0.91 4.93 9.06
N THR A 60 -0.12 3.85 9.08
CA THR A 60 0.00 2.87 8.00
C THR A 60 -1.36 2.29 7.62
N MET A 61 -2.14 1.82 8.62
CA MET A 61 -3.49 1.27 8.38
C MET A 61 -4.48 2.32 7.87
N GLN A 62 -4.37 3.57 8.30
CA GLN A 62 -5.23 4.67 7.87
C GLN A 62 -4.94 5.07 6.41
N SER A 63 -3.66 5.17 6.02
CA SER A 63 -3.27 5.38 4.62
C SER A 63 -3.78 4.25 3.74
N TYR A 64 -3.55 3.01 4.17
CA TYR A 64 -4.00 1.81 3.47
C TYR A 64 -5.53 1.80 3.27
N LYS A 65 -6.31 2.07 4.32
CA LYS A 65 -7.77 2.18 4.22
C LYS A 65 -8.20 3.25 3.22
N ASN A 66 -7.62 4.43 3.29
CA ASN A 66 -8.00 5.56 2.45
C ASN A 66 -7.75 5.25 0.97
N ASN A 67 -6.58 4.67 0.68
CA ASN A 67 -6.22 4.28 -0.68
C ASN A 67 -7.03 3.08 -1.18
N LEU A 68 -7.31 2.09 -0.32
CA LEU A 68 -8.17 0.97 -0.66
C LEU A 68 -9.60 1.44 -0.99
N ASN A 69 -10.17 2.37 -0.22
CA ASN A 69 -11.46 2.97 -0.55
C ASN A 69 -11.45 3.74 -1.88
N LYS A 70 -10.33 4.37 -2.23
CA LYS A 70 -10.20 5.22 -3.44
C LYS A 70 -9.97 4.40 -4.71
N TYR A 71 -9.15 3.36 -4.61
CA TYR A 71 -8.63 2.62 -5.77
C TYR A 71 -9.13 1.17 -5.83
N GLY A 72 -9.82 0.69 -4.79
CA GLY A 72 -10.49 -0.60 -4.74
C GLY A 72 -9.56 -1.81 -4.79
N TYR A 73 -10.10 -2.94 -5.20
CA TYR A 73 -9.41 -4.23 -5.23
C TYR A 73 -8.08 -4.25 -6.01
N VAL A 74 -7.92 -3.44 -7.06
CA VAL A 74 -6.64 -3.36 -7.79
C VAL A 74 -5.53 -2.85 -6.87
N TYR A 75 -5.81 -1.84 -6.05
CA TYR A 75 -4.85 -1.35 -5.07
C TYR A 75 -4.55 -2.39 -3.99
N PHE A 76 -5.57 -3.14 -3.54
CA PHE A 76 -5.37 -4.27 -2.64
C PHE A 76 -4.34 -5.27 -3.20
N GLN A 77 -4.51 -5.72 -4.44
CA GLN A 77 -3.59 -6.70 -5.04
C GLN A 77 -2.18 -6.16 -5.21
N GLU A 78 -2.04 -4.88 -5.55
CA GLU A 78 -0.74 -4.27 -5.81
C GLU A 78 0.03 -3.94 -4.52
N THR A 79 -0.67 -3.58 -3.44
CA THR A 79 -0.05 -2.88 -2.31
C THR A 79 -0.12 -3.61 -0.98
N THR A 80 -1.02 -4.59 -0.81
CA THR A 80 -1.10 -5.38 0.43
C THR A 80 0.23 -6.00 0.84
N PRO A 81 1.05 -6.57 -0.07
CA PRO A 81 2.36 -7.10 0.31
C PRO A 81 3.29 -6.05 0.94
N PHE A 82 3.26 -4.82 0.44
CA PHE A 82 4.09 -3.72 0.96
C PHE A 82 3.59 -3.25 2.32
N VAL A 83 2.27 -3.12 2.49
CA VAL A 83 1.66 -2.77 3.77
C VAL A 83 1.95 -3.84 4.82
N VAL A 84 1.89 -5.12 4.46
CA VAL A 84 2.27 -6.22 5.35
C VAL A 84 3.74 -6.14 5.74
N GLN A 85 4.64 -5.80 4.81
CA GLN A 85 6.06 -5.63 5.11
C GLN A 85 6.31 -4.44 6.04
N GLN A 86 5.63 -3.32 5.82
CA GLN A 86 5.71 -2.14 6.67
C GLN A 86 5.24 -2.45 8.10
N LEU A 87 4.09 -3.10 8.26
CA LEU A 87 3.56 -3.52 9.55
C LEU A 87 4.44 -4.55 10.26
N LYS A 88 5.12 -5.43 9.50
CA LYS A 88 6.12 -6.36 10.04
C LYS A 88 7.33 -5.58 10.59
N ALA A 89 7.85 -4.62 9.82
CA ALA A 89 8.97 -3.78 10.26
C ALA A 89 8.63 -2.94 11.52
N GLU A 90 7.40 -2.40 11.59
CA GLU A 90 6.89 -1.70 12.77
C GLU A 90 6.76 -2.62 13.99
N ALA A 91 6.31 -3.87 13.80
CA ALA A 91 6.24 -4.83 14.88
C ALA A 91 7.64 -5.26 15.37
N ASP A 92 8.58 -5.46 14.44
CA ASP A 92 9.95 -5.91 14.73
C ASP A 92 10.82 -4.82 15.37
N SER A 93 10.41 -3.55 15.31
CA SER A 93 11.08 -2.47 16.02
C SER A 93 10.77 -2.46 17.53
N LEU A 94 9.71 -3.15 17.97
CA LEU A 94 9.36 -3.23 19.39
C LEU A 94 10.35 -4.12 20.15
N LEU A 95 11.05 -3.53 21.12
CA LEU A 95 11.89 -4.28 22.05
C LEU A 95 11.03 -5.02 23.08
N VAL A 96 11.10 -6.34 23.07
CA VAL A 96 10.33 -7.22 23.97
C VAL A 96 11.03 -7.36 25.32
N ALA A 97 11.05 -6.28 26.10
CA ALA A 97 11.59 -6.29 27.47
C ALA A 97 10.50 -6.65 28.50
N GLU A 98 9.23 -6.36 28.22
CA GLU A 98 8.14 -6.43 29.20
C GLU A 98 6.97 -7.30 28.71
N ARG A 99 6.19 -7.85 29.65
CA ARG A 99 5.02 -8.69 29.35
C ARG A 99 3.92 -7.92 28.61
N GLU A 100 3.77 -6.63 28.88
CA GLU A 100 2.86 -5.74 28.14
C GLU A 100 3.26 -5.64 26.66
N ASN A 101 4.57 -5.47 26.38
CA ASN A 101 5.12 -5.42 25.02
C ASN A 101 4.83 -6.72 24.25
N GLN A 102 4.83 -7.88 24.93
CA GLN A 102 4.47 -9.16 24.30
C GLN A 102 3.00 -9.20 23.84
N LYS A 103 2.06 -8.68 24.65
CA LYS A 103 0.64 -8.63 24.25
C LYS A 103 0.44 -7.75 23.02
N ILE A 104 1.09 -6.59 23.00
CA ILE A 104 1.00 -5.67 21.85
C ILE A 104 1.65 -6.27 20.61
N LEU A 105 2.83 -6.88 20.76
CA LEU A 105 3.48 -7.58 19.66
C LEU A 105 2.55 -8.62 19.05
N ILE A 106 1.89 -9.47 19.86
CA ILE A 106 0.93 -10.46 19.36
C ILE A 106 -0.20 -9.80 18.56
N GLN A 107 -0.72 -8.65 19.02
CA GLN A 107 -1.76 -7.93 18.28
C GLN A 107 -1.27 -7.38 16.93
N LEU A 108 -0.08 -6.77 16.88
CA LEU A 108 0.55 -6.30 15.65
C LEU A 108 0.77 -7.49 14.68
N GLN A 109 1.25 -8.62 15.21
CA GLN A 109 1.49 -9.84 14.45
C GLN A 109 0.21 -10.45 13.87
N ASN A 110 -0.85 -10.52 14.67
CA ASN A 110 -2.14 -11.02 14.21
C ASN A 110 -2.72 -10.14 13.10
N ASN A 111 -2.50 -8.83 13.16
CA ASN A 111 -2.97 -7.91 12.12
C ASN A 111 -2.31 -8.20 10.77
N TYR A 112 -0.98 -8.20 10.69
CA TYR A 112 -0.31 -8.40 9.40
C TYR A 112 -0.51 -9.83 8.88
N LYS A 113 -0.62 -10.84 9.75
CA LYS A 113 -0.95 -12.22 9.34
C LYS A 113 -2.35 -12.31 8.74
N LYS A 114 -3.33 -11.60 9.32
CA LYS A 114 -4.69 -11.59 8.77
C LYS A 114 -4.76 -10.91 7.41
N LEU A 115 -4.01 -9.82 7.21
CA LEU A 115 -3.87 -9.16 5.91
C LEU A 115 -3.19 -10.06 4.87
N GLU A 116 -2.14 -10.78 5.27
CA GLU A 116 -1.46 -11.76 4.42
C GLU A 116 -2.41 -12.90 4.00
N ASN A 117 -3.25 -13.39 4.93
CA ASN A 117 -4.28 -14.38 4.62
C ASN A 117 -5.34 -13.86 3.64
N PHE A 118 -5.77 -12.61 3.78
CA PHE A 118 -6.68 -12.00 2.79
C PHE A 118 -6.04 -11.94 1.40
N TYR A 119 -4.75 -11.62 1.33
CA TYR A 119 -4.01 -11.55 0.07
C TYR A 119 -3.80 -12.91 -0.59
N GLN A 120 -3.49 -13.94 0.20
CA GLN A 120 -3.27 -15.31 -0.29
C GLN A 120 -4.56 -16.03 -0.67
N SER A 121 -5.70 -15.60 -0.11
CA SER A 121 -7.00 -16.17 -0.45
C SER A 121 -7.40 -15.71 -1.85
N GLU A 122 -7.58 -16.66 -2.77
CA GLU A 122 -8.06 -16.37 -4.12
C GLU A 122 -9.48 -15.79 -4.03
N ALA A 123 -9.65 -14.53 -4.44
CA ALA A 123 -10.92 -13.83 -4.29
C ALA A 123 -11.91 -14.30 -5.36
N THR A 124 -12.89 -15.11 -4.95
CA THR A 124 -14.04 -15.46 -5.81
C THR A 124 -14.95 -14.25 -6.06
N ASP A 125 -15.00 -13.30 -5.11
CA ASP A 125 -15.71 -12.02 -5.21
C ASP A 125 -14.79 -10.88 -4.73
N PRO A 126 -14.18 -10.11 -5.66
CA PRO A 126 -13.29 -9.00 -5.33
C PRO A 126 -13.92 -7.94 -4.42
N LYS A 127 -15.22 -7.66 -4.59
CA LYS A 127 -15.89 -6.60 -3.81
C LYS A 127 -16.14 -7.06 -2.38
N LYS A 128 -16.51 -8.32 -2.21
CA LYS A 128 -16.61 -8.93 -0.88
C LYS A 128 -15.26 -8.89 -0.16
N THR A 129 -14.18 -9.31 -0.81
CA THR A 129 -12.83 -9.26 -0.22
C THR A 129 -12.43 -7.84 0.18
N GLU A 130 -12.69 -6.84 -0.68
CA GLU A 130 -12.43 -5.43 -0.36
C GLU A 130 -13.16 -5.00 0.92
N LEU A 131 -14.45 -5.33 1.05
CA LEU A 131 -15.25 -4.98 2.23
C LEU A 131 -14.75 -5.70 3.49
N GLU A 132 -14.38 -6.97 3.38
CA GLU A 132 -13.83 -7.74 4.50
C GLU A 132 -12.50 -7.16 5.00
N VAL A 133 -11.62 -6.78 4.07
CA VAL A 133 -10.34 -6.12 4.40
C VAL A 133 -10.59 -4.76 5.04
N LEU A 134 -11.48 -3.93 4.49
CA LEU A 134 -11.84 -2.63 5.07
C LEU A 134 -12.44 -2.78 6.47
N ASN A 135 -13.28 -3.77 6.69
CA ASN A 135 -13.87 -4.07 8.00
C ASN A 135 -12.80 -4.49 9.01
N HIS A 136 -11.88 -5.38 8.61
CA HIS A 136 -10.73 -5.78 9.42
C HIS A 136 -9.88 -4.57 9.80
N VAL A 137 -9.46 -3.77 8.81
CA VAL A 137 -8.64 -2.57 9.02
C VAL A 137 -9.32 -1.58 9.97
N ASN A 138 -10.62 -1.35 9.82
CA ASN A 138 -11.39 -0.49 10.71
C ASN A 138 -11.42 -1.00 12.16
N LYS A 139 -11.73 -2.28 12.35
CA LYS A 139 -11.79 -2.90 13.68
C LYS A 139 -10.43 -2.81 14.38
N THR A 140 -9.35 -3.15 13.68
CA THR A 140 -7.98 -3.06 14.20
C THR A 140 -7.65 -1.64 14.65
N MET A 141 -7.91 -0.62 13.81
CA MET A 141 -7.64 0.77 14.18
C MET A 141 -8.45 1.22 15.39
N ILE A 142 -9.71 0.78 15.54
CA ILE A 142 -10.53 1.09 16.71
C ILE A 142 -9.91 0.47 17.96
N THR A 143 -9.55 -0.81 17.91
CA THR A 143 -8.89 -1.50 19.02
C THR A 143 -7.60 -0.79 19.42
N TRP A 144 -6.73 -0.46 18.47
CA TRP A 144 -5.48 0.23 18.74
C TRP A 144 -5.65 1.64 19.28
N ARG A 145 -6.63 2.41 18.78
CA ARG A 145 -6.96 3.72 19.35
C ARG A 145 -7.46 3.63 20.79
N ASN A 146 -8.18 2.58 21.15
CA ASN A 146 -8.58 2.36 22.54
C ASN A 146 -7.37 2.00 23.42
N LEU A 147 -6.46 1.16 22.94
CA LEU A 147 -5.20 0.87 23.64
C LEU A 147 -4.38 2.14 23.88
N LEU A 148 -4.28 3.03 22.88
CA LEU A 148 -3.60 4.32 23.07
C LEU A 148 -4.23 5.20 24.14
N LYS A 149 -5.55 5.12 24.35
CA LYS A 149 -6.24 5.86 25.42
C LYS A 149 -5.97 5.26 26.80
N GLU A 150 -5.77 3.95 26.88
CA GLU A 150 -5.47 3.25 28.13
C GLU A 150 -4.01 3.44 28.57
N ASN A 151 -3.10 3.77 27.64
CA ASN A 151 -1.67 3.92 27.86
C ASN A 151 -1.18 5.39 27.86
N ARG A 152 -2.10 6.37 27.83
CA ARG A 152 -1.82 7.81 27.94
C ARG A 152 -2.25 8.33 29.30
#